data_AF-A0A419GEP0-F1
#
_entry.id   AF-A0A419GEP0-F1
#
_cell.length_a   1.000
_cell.length_b   1.000
_cell.length_c   1.000
_cell.angle_alpha   90.00
_cell.angle_beta   90.00
_cell.angle_gamma   90.00
#
_symmetry.space_group_name_H-M   'P 1'
#
loop_
_entity.id
_entity.type
_entity.pdbx_description
1 polymer ?
#
loop_
_entity_poly.entity_id
_entity_poly.type
_entity_poly.pdbx_seq_one_letter_code
_entity_poly.pdbx_strand_id
1 'polypeptide(L)'
;MSRNTFYNVKPAFVVDPNSIARNSGRQIDWDNLPDSYRQGAVTATAATNAASGATQIQVAALAGAIPVGTVLYFGEVGEFARLSASAAAGTTQLPVDATGTTIESGDAAIYPGTGAKMIPAGQAVCELTGGKIIPRVNRPGSEVCLGFLETTAIENEPGHSKSGYSVIVGGVLYENLLPDATAGATTGTISQDYKNELASATNGNAVGFAFEQYQDNRS
;
A
#
# COMPACT_ATOMS: atom_id res chain seq x y z
N MET A 1 -42.84 -1.30 -9.55
CA MET A 1 -41.45 -0.79 -9.65
C MET A 1 -40.52 -1.94 -9.33
N SER A 2 -39.79 -2.47 -10.32
CA SER A 2 -38.79 -3.50 -10.08
C SER A 2 -37.58 -2.87 -9.39
N ARG A 3 -37.14 -3.46 -8.29
CA ARG A 3 -35.93 -3.03 -7.58
C ARG A 3 -34.73 -3.58 -8.34
N ASN A 4 -34.06 -2.76 -9.14
CA ASN A 4 -32.77 -3.11 -9.73
C ASN A 4 -31.70 -2.99 -8.65
N THR A 5 -31.17 -4.13 -8.19
CA THR A 5 -29.97 -4.16 -7.35
C THR A 5 -28.76 -4.12 -8.29
N PHE A 6 -28.06 -2.99 -8.35
CA PHE A 6 -26.78 -2.90 -9.06
C PHE A 6 -25.68 -3.46 -8.17
N TYR A 7 -24.96 -4.49 -8.64
CA TYR A 7 -23.72 -4.93 -8.00
C TYR A 7 -22.57 -4.19 -8.67
N ASN A 8 -22.02 -3.19 -7.99
CA ASN A 8 -20.82 -2.51 -8.46
C ASN A 8 -19.58 -3.34 -8.12
N VAL A 9 -19.42 -4.49 -8.78
CA VAL A 9 -18.19 -5.29 -8.69
C VAL A 9 -17.19 -4.66 -9.64
N LYS A 10 -16.11 -4.06 -9.11
CA LYS A 10 -14.95 -3.72 -9.94
C LYS A 10 -14.36 -5.03 -10.48
N PRO A 11 -14.04 -5.11 -11.78
CA PRO A 11 -13.40 -6.31 -12.31
C PRO A 11 -12.02 -6.51 -11.66
N ALA A 12 -11.49 -7.73 -11.78
CA ALA A 12 -10.11 -8.00 -11.41
C ALA A 12 -9.15 -7.12 -12.26
N PHE A 13 -7.96 -6.85 -11.74
CA PHE A 13 -6.93 -6.08 -12.45
C PHE A 13 -6.30 -6.84 -13.64
N VAL A 14 -6.68 -8.11 -13.86
CA VAL A 14 -6.26 -8.91 -15.00
C VAL A 14 -7.27 -8.76 -16.14
N VAL A 15 -6.81 -8.34 -17.32
CA VAL A 15 -7.67 -8.19 -18.50
C VAL A 15 -7.99 -9.54 -19.12
N ASP A 16 -6.94 -10.32 -19.42
CA ASP A 16 -7.03 -11.64 -20.01
C ASP A 16 -6.30 -12.66 -19.13
N PRO A 17 -7.03 -13.51 -18.38
CA PRO A 17 -6.42 -14.55 -17.54
C PRO A 17 -5.52 -15.53 -18.31
N ASN A 18 -5.75 -15.73 -19.61
CA ASN A 18 -4.94 -16.64 -20.43
C ASN A 18 -3.62 -16.00 -20.88
N SER A 19 -3.49 -14.68 -20.79
CA SER A 19 -2.26 -13.96 -21.12
C SER A 19 -1.20 -14.02 -20.01
N ILE A 20 -1.59 -14.50 -18.82
CA ILE A 20 -0.79 -14.36 -17.60
C ILE A 20 0.36 -15.36 -17.55
N ALA A 21 1.58 -14.84 -17.52
CA ALA A 21 2.78 -15.58 -17.17
C ALA A 21 3.07 -15.45 -15.67
N ARG A 22 3.44 -16.56 -15.02
CA ARG A 22 3.71 -16.65 -13.58
C ARG A 22 5.14 -17.13 -13.33
N ASN A 23 5.68 -16.75 -12.18
CA ASN A 23 6.88 -17.39 -11.65
C ASN A 23 6.54 -18.68 -10.86
N SER A 24 7.55 -19.31 -10.29
CA SER A 24 7.42 -20.50 -9.44
C SER A 24 6.99 -20.22 -7.99
N GLY A 25 6.53 -19.01 -7.69
CA GLY A 25 6.23 -18.54 -6.33
C GLY A 25 7.46 -18.06 -5.55
N ARG A 26 7.29 -17.06 -4.67
CA ARG A 26 8.35 -16.51 -3.80
C ARG A 26 7.81 -16.12 -2.42
N GLN A 27 8.61 -16.26 -1.38
CA GLN A 27 8.24 -15.81 -0.03
C GLN A 27 8.36 -14.28 0.09
N ILE A 28 7.46 -13.67 0.87
CA ILE A 28 7.58 -12.25 1.26
C ILE A 28 8.62 -12.13 2.39
N ASP A 29 9.43 -11.07 2.34
CA ASP A 29 10.29 -10.71 3.46
C ASP A 29 9.54 -9.85 4.50
N TRP A 30 8.72 -10.50 5.32
CA TRP A 30 7.85 -9.84 6.31
C TRP A 30 8.60 -9.03 7.37
N ASP A 31 9.82 -9.43 7.70
CA ASP A 31 10.67 -8.76 8.71
C ASP A 31 11.10 -7.37 8.24
N ASN A 32 11.32 -7.21 6.93
CA ASN A 32 11.73 -5.94 6.31
C ASN A 32 10.55 -5.13 5.77
N LEU A 33 9.32 -5.61 5.92
CA LEU A 33 8.12 -4.87 5.55
C LEU A 33 7.73 -3.91 6.69
N PRO A 34 7.50 -2.61 6.45
CA PRO A 34 7.12 -1.69 7.51
C PRO A 34 5.72 -2.01 8.07
N ASP A 35 5.45 -1.56 9.29
CA ASP A 35 4.15 -1.75 9.94
C ASP A 35 3.01 -0.96 9.28
N SER A 36 3.29 -0.10 8.30
CA SER A 36 2.24 0.53 7.48
C SER A 36 1.41 -0.48 6.68
N TYR A 37 1.92 -1.69 6.45
CA TYR A 37 1.16 -2.78 5.83
C TYR A 37 0.31 -3.57 6.83
N ARG A 38 0.42 -3.29 8.13
CA ARG A 38 -0.34 -3.98 9.15
C ARG A 38 -1.81 -3.60 9.07
N GLN A 39 -2.70 -4.59 9.16
CA GLN A 39 -4.13 -4.31 9.17
C GLN A 39 -4.49 -3.43 10.37
N GLY A 40 -5.20 -2.34 10.09
CA GLY A 40 -5.54 -1.31 11.08
C GLY A 40 -4.45 -0.25 11.27
N ALA A 41 -3.36 -0.28 10.50
CA ALA A 41 -2.39 0.79 10.49
C ALA A 41 -3.02 2.10 10.00
N VAL A 42 -2.63 3.21 10.63
CA VAL A 42 -3.09 4.55 10.28
C VAL A 42 -1.89 5.49 10.26
N THR A 43 -1.67 6.16 9.14
CA THR A 43 -0.69 7.24 9.04
C THR A 43 -1.35 8.56 9.40
N ALA A 44 -0.76 9.26 10.36
CA ALA A 44 -1.11 10.63 10.72
C ALA A 44 -0.01 11.56 10.20
N THR A 45 -0.34 12.34 9.17
CA THR A 45 0.58 13.35 8.61
C THR A 45 0.16 14.73 9.08
N ALA A 46 1.05 15.47 9.74
CA ALA A 46 0.80 16.83 10.19
C ALA A 46 0.53 17.73 8.98
N ALA A 47 -0.64 18.38 8.97
CA ALA A 47 -1.05 19.26 7.88
C ALA A 47 -0.53 20.70 8.06
N THR A 48 -0.18 21.06 9.29
CA THR A 48 0.39 22.35 9.67
C THR A 48 1.33 22.15 10.85
N ASN A 49 2.26 23.08 11.06
CA ASN A 49 3.12 23.05 12.24
C ASN A 49 2.27 23.12 13.53
N ALA A 50 2.52 22.23 14.47
CA ALA A 50 2.00 22.28 15.83
C ALA A 50 3.14 22.72 16.76
N ALA A 51 3.03 23.90 17.38
CA ALA A 51 4.06 24.41 18.28
C ALA A 51 4.21 23.53 19.53
N SER A 52 5.36 23.60 20.21
CA SER A 52 5.52 23.04 21.56
C SER A 52 4.40 23.49 22.49
N GLY A 53 3.87 22.57 23.29
CA GLY A 53 2.73 22.77 24.17
C GLY A 53 1.36 22.66 23.49
N ALA A 54 1.29 22.38 22.17
CA ALA A 54 0.04 22.17 21.48
C ALA A 54 -0.69 20.95 22.04
N THR A 55 -2.01 21.08 22.26
CA THR A 55 -2.90 20.00 22.70
C THR A 55 -3.74 19.43 21.54
N GLN A 56 -3.51 19.96 20.34
CA GLN A 56 -4.10 19.47 19.10
C GLN A 56 -3.07 19.54 17.97
N ILE A 57 -3.02 18.49 17.15
CA ILE A 57 -2.24 18.46 15.92
C ILE A 57 -3.20 18.38 14.74
N GLN A 58 -3.14 19.34 13.81
CA GLN A 58 -3.88 19.23 12.57
C GLN A 58 -3.20 18.20 11.66
N VAL A 59 -4.00 17.28 11.13
CA VAL A 59 -3.51 16.18 10.28
C VAL A 59 -4.35 16.06 9.02
N ALA A 60 -3.78 15.42 8.00
CA ALA A 60 -4.56 14.87 6.91
C ALA A 60 -5.67 13.94 7.45
N ALA A 61 -6.80 13.86 6.75
CA ALA A 61 -7.93 13.05 7.17
C ALA A 61 -7.49 11.59 7.39
N LEU A 62 -7.68 11.08 8.61
CA LEU A 62 -7.22 9.74 8.97
C LEU A 62 -7.98 8.66 8.18
N ALA A 63 -7.26 7.67 7.66
CA ALA A 63 -7.89 6.52 6.99
C ALA A 63 -8.61 5.57 7.97
N GLY A 64 -8.27 5.64 9.26
CA GLY A 64 -8.79 4.77 10.31
C GLY A 64 -8.78 5.45 11.68
N ALA A 65 -9.34 4.78 12.68
CA ALA A 65 -9.35 5.29 14.04
C ALA A 65 -8.01 5.02 14.74
N ILE A 66 -7.59 5.94 15.62
CA ILE A 66 -6.43 5.79 16.50
C ILE A 66 -6.94 5.87 17.96
N PRO A 67 -6.74 4.83 18.79
CA PRO A 67 -7.19 4.81 20.17
C PRO A 67 -6.54 5.88 21.06
N VAL A 68 -7.23 6.26 22.13
CA VAL A 68 -6.66 7.09 23.21
C VAL A 68 -5.42 6.43 23.83
N GLY A 69 -4.45 7.24 24.25
CA GLY A 69 -3.22 6.79 24.89
C GLY A 69 -2.15 6.31 23.91
N THR A 70 -2.46 6.20 22.61
CA THR A 70 -1.46 5.90 21.58
C THR A 70 -0.39 6.98 21.56
N VAL A 71 0.88 6.57 21.56
CA VAL A 71 2.03 7.44 21.33
C VAL A 71 2.41 7.37 19.86
N LEU A 72 2.37 8.52 19.19
CA LEU A 72 2.77 8.71 17.80
C LEU A 72 4.14 9.37 17.75
N TYR A 73 5.04 8.86 16.91
CA TYR A 73 6.37 9.40 16.68
C TYR A 73 6.45 9.97 15.26
N PHE A 74 6.77 11.26 15.12
CA PHE A 74 6.59 12.03 13.89
C PHE A 74 7.83 12.14 12.99
N GLY A 75 8.97 11.57 13.42
CA GLY A 75 10.13 11.40 12.55
C GLY A 75 11.43 11.83 13.23
N GLU A 76 11.41 12.94 13.97
CA GLU A 76 12.61 13.45 14.65
C GLU A 76 12.63 13.16 16.16
N VAL A 77 13.83 13.27 16.73
CA VAL A 77 14.05 12.99 18.15
C VAL A 77 13.25 13.98 18.99
N GLY A 78 12.33 13.46 19.81
CA GLY A 78 11.50 14.27 20.70
C GLY A 78 10.14 14.64 20.11
N GLU A 79 9.93 14.38 18.82
CA GLU A 79 8.66 14.59 18.14
C GLU A 79 7.71 13.42 18.39
N PHE A 80 7.14 13.40 19.58
CA PHE A 80 6.10 12.45 19.93
C PHE A 80 4.89 13.14 20.51
N ALA A 81 3.73 12.56 20.25
CA ALA A 81 2.47 13.01 20.81
C ALA A 81 1.67 11.82 21.32
N ARG A 82 1.20 11.90 22.58
CA ARG A 82 0.27 10.90 23.12
C ARG A 82 -1.15 11.40 22.93
N LEU A 83 -2.01 10.58 22.34
CA LEU A 83 -3.43 10.92 22.17
C LEU A 83 -4.13 11.04 23.52
N SER A 84 -4.79 12.16 23.78
CA SER A 84 -5.58 12.41 25.00
C SER A 84 -7.04 11.97 24.86
N ALA A 85 -7.50 11.74 23.62
CA ALA A 85 -8.76 11.08 23.32
C ALA A 85 -8.64 10.24 22.04
N SER A 86 -9.62 9.36 21.78
CA SER A 86 -9.62 8.56 20.55
C SER A 86 -9.91 9.45 19.34
N ALA A 87 -9.18 9.26 18.24
CA ALA A 87 -9.43 9.92 16.97
C ALA A 87 -10.15 8.94 16.02
N ALA A 88 -11.24 9.36 15.39
CA ALA A 88 -12.00 8.53 14.45
C ALA A 88 -11.43 8.65 13.02
N ALA A 89 -11.81 7.71 12.15
CA ALA A 89 -11.55 7.84 10.72
C ALA A 89 -12.18 9.12 10.15
N GLY A 90 -11.48 9.78 9.24
CA GLY A 90 -11.89 11.05 8.63
C GLY A 90 -11.59 12.29 9.47
N THR A 91 -11.22 12.14 10.74
CA THR A 91 -10.82 13.27 11.59
C THR A 91 -9.55 13.93 11.07
N THR A 92 -9.47 15.26 11.16
CA THR A 92 -8.33 16.09 10.75
C THR A 92 -7.64 16.78 11.94
N GLN A 93 -8.03 16.45 13.17
CA GLN A 93 -7.46 16.99 14.40
C GLN A 93 -7.21 15.86 15.40
N LEU A 94 -5.95 15.66 15.79
CA LEU A 94 -5.59 14.72 16.83
C LEU A 94 -5.63 15.41 18.20
N PRO A 95 -6.51 15.01 19.12
CA PRO A 95 -6.44 15.45 20.51
C PRO A 95 -5.23 14.78 21.18
N VAL A 96 -4.28 15.58 21.65
CA VAL A 96 -3.03 15.09 22.25
C VAL A 96 -2.80 15.70 23.63
N ASP A 97 -1.99 15.05 24.43
CA ASP A 97 -1.32 15.70 25.55
C ASP A 97 -0.39 16.79 25.00
N ALA A 98 -0.12 17.83 25.79
CA ALA A 98 0.73 18.95 25.37
C ALA A 98 2.07 18.44 24.80
N THR A 99 2.36 18.78 23.54
CA THR A 99 3.58 18.33 22.86
C THR A 99 4.83 18.88 23.53
N GLY A 100 5.92 18.10 23.55
CA GLY A 100 7.20 18.54 24.09
C GLY A 100 7.94 19.49 23.14
N THR A 101 7.92 19.18 21.86
CA THR A 101 8.56 19.95 20.78
C THR A 101 7.54 20.42 19.77
N THR A 102 8.00 21.23 18.81
CA THR A 102 7.23 21.46 17.59
C THR A 102 7.09 20.12 16.84
N ILE A 103 5.98 19.98 16.11
CA ILE A 103 5.79 18.98 15.06
C ILE A 103 5.59 19.76 13.77
N GLU A 104 6.38 19.46 12.75
CA GLU A 104 6.47 20.25 11.54
C GLU A 104 5.43 19.76 10.52
N SER A 105 4.98 20.67 9.66
CA SER A 105 4.09 20.30 8.56
C SER A 105 4.79 19.29 7.64
N GLY A 106 4.09 18.20 7.32
CA GLY A 106 4.61 17.11 6.49
C GLY A 106 5.17 15.95 7.30
N ASP A 107 5.44 16.14 8.60
CA ASP A 107 5.88 15.05 9.47
C ASP A 107 4.79 13.99 9.61
N ALA A 108 5.20 12.73 9.70
CA ALA A 108 4.30 11.60 9.64
C ALA A 108 4.60 10.58 10.73
N ALA A 109 3.55 10.21 11.47
CA ALA A 109 3.58 9.13 12.42
C ALA A 109 2.69 7.97 11.96
N ILE A 110 3.09 6.75 12.29
CA ILE A 110 2.31 5.54 12.00
C ILE A 110 1.80 4.96 13.32
N TYR A 111 0.48 4.88 13.45
CA TYR A 111 -0.12 3.91 14.36
C TYR A 111 -0.10 2.54 13.65
N PRO A 112 0.60 1.53 14.18
CA PRO A 112 0.79 0.26 13.47
C PRO A 112 -0.48 -0.59 13.41
N GLY A 113 -1.49 -0.35 14.24
CA GLY A 113 -2.60 -1.28 14.38
C GLY A 113 -2.19 -2.60 15.05
N THR A 114 -3.03 -3.62 14.96
CA THR A 114 -2.85 -4.89 15.69
C THR A 114 -2.98 -6.15 14.83
N GLY A 115 -3.36 -6.02 13.56
CA GLY A 115 -3.55 -7.18 12.68
C GLY A 115 -2.25 -7.76 12.12
N ALA A 116 -2.37 -8.71 11.19
CA ALA A 116 -1.26 -9.20 10.38
C ALA A 116 -0.88 -8.15 9.31
N LYS A 117 0.38 -8.15 8.85
CA LYS A 117 0.74 -7.40 7.64
C LYS A 117 0.06 -8.00 6.41
N MET A 118 -0.44 -7.15 5.53
CA MET A 118 -1.15 -7.54 4.31
C MET A 118 -0.62 -6.73 3.13
N ILE A 119 -0.31 -7.41 2.03
CA ILE A 119 0.02 -6.79 0.76
C ILE A 119 -1.08 -7.15 -0.24
N PRO A 120 -1.78 -6.17 -0.84
CA PRO A 120 -2.89 -6.45 -1.75
C PRO A 120 -2.41 -7.15 -3.03
N ALA A 121 -3.31 -7.91 -3.66
CA ALA A 121 -3.12 -8.40 -5.02
C ALA A 121 -2.90 -7.22 -5.99
N GLY A 122 -2.09 -7.43 -7.02
CA GLY A 122 -1.70 -6.41 -7.98
C GLY A 122 -0.59 -5.47 -7.50
N GLN A 123 -0.10 -5.60 -6.25
CA GLN A 123 1.03 -4.81 -5.77
C GLN A 123 2.31 -5.17 -6.56
N ALA A 124 3.00 -4.15 -7.07
CA ALA A 124 4.30 -4.28 -7.69
C ALA A 124 5.34 -4.72 -6.66
N VAL A 125 6.15 -5.73 -7.01
CA VAL A 125 7.18 -6.31 -6.14
C VAL A 125 8.53 -6.35 -6.80
N CYS A 126 9.59 -6.32 -6.00
CA CYS A 126 10.95 -6.63 -6.41
C CYS A 126 11.47 -7.86 -5.67
N GLU A 127 12.51 -8.49 -6.23
CA GLU A 127 13.23 -9.58 -5.59
C GLU A 127 14.47 -9.03 -4.87
N LEU A 128 14.73 -9.54 -3.66
CA LEU A 128 15.93 -9.23 -2.89
C LEU A 128 17.02 -10.26 -3.18
N THR A 129 18.27 -9.97 -2.88
CA THR A 129 19.42 -10.90 -3.00
C THR A 129 19.19 -12.28 -2.36
N GLY A 130 18.31 -12.37 -1.35
CA GLY A 130 17.92 -13.63 -0.69
C GLY A 130 16.81 -14.42 -1.40
N GLY A 131 16.34 -14.00 -2.57
CA GLY A 131 15.27 -14.65 -3.35
C GLY A 131 13.84 -14.41 -2.85
N LYS A 132 13.70 -13.76 -1.68
CA LYS A 132 12.42 -13.25 -1.17
C LYS A 132 12.00 -12.00 -1.94
N ILE A 133 10.72 -11.67 -1.87
CA ILE A 133 10.14 -10.48 -2.50
C ILE A 133 9.59 -9.50 -1.47
N ILE A 134 9.49 -8.23 -1.88
CA ILE A 134 8.93 -7.13 -1.09
C ILE A 134 8.27 -6.13 -2.06
N PRO A 135 7.28 -5.32 -1.63
CA PRO A 135 6.73 -4.27 -2.49
C PRO A 135 7.82 -3.34 -3.02
N ARG A 136 7.77 -3.07 -4.33
CA ARG A 136 8.80 -2.31 -5.05
C ARG A 136 8.97 -0.90 -4.49
N VAL A 137 7.90 -0.31 -3.96
CA VAL A 137 7.89 1.00 -3.31
C VAL A 137 8.80 1.07 -2.07
N ASN A 138 9.08 -0.07 -1.42
CA ASN A 138 9.95 -0.13 -0.24
C ASN A 138 11.44 -0.29 -0.57
N ARG A 139 11.79 -0.48 -1.85
CA ARG A 139 13.17 -0.56 -2.34
C ARG A 139 13.41 0.37 -3.55
N PRO A 140 13.11 1.68 -3.44
CA PRO A 140 13.31 2.62 -4.52
C PRO A 140 14.77 2.71 -4.93
N GLY A 141 15.06 2.46 -6.20
CA GLY A 141 16.38 2.67 -6.81
C GLY A 141 17.45 1.63 -6.44
N SER A 142 17.17 0.70 -5.53
CA SER A 142 18.09 -0.37 -5.15
C SER A 142 17.76 -1.70 -5.82
N GLU A 143 16.50 -1.94 -6.15
CA GLU A 143 16.00 -3.18 -6.75
C GLU A 143 15.07 -2.87 -7.93
N VAL A 144 14.92 -3.84 -8.82
CA VAL A 144 14.11 -3.73 -10.05
C VAL A 144 12.76 -4.42 -9.85
N CYS A 145 11.70 -3.83 -10.40
CA CYS A 145 10.36 -4.42 -10.40
C CYS A 145 10.37 -5.75 -11.16
N LEU A 146 9.94 -6.81 -10.49
CA LEU A 146 9.85 -8.17 -11.02
C LEU A 146 8.50 -8.43 -11.67
N GLY A 147 7.43 -7.82 -11.16
CA GLY A 147 6.06 -8.12 -11.54
C GLY A 147 5.08 -7.71 -10.45
N PHE A 148 3.89 -8.32 -10.48
CA PHE A 148 2.78 -7.99 -9.57
C PHE A 148 2.33 -9.23 -8.80
N LEU A 149 1.99 -9.07 -7.51
CA LEU A 149 1.41 -10.17 -6.73
C LEU A 149 0.07 -10.62 -7.34
N GLU A 150 -0.09 -11.92 -7.58
CA GLU A 150 -1.33 -12.46 -8.15
C GLU A 150 -2.47 -12.43 -7.13
N THR A 151 -2.15 -12.70 -5.86
CA THR A 151 -3.11 -12.78 -4.75
C THR A 151 -2.64 -11.92 -3.59
N THR A 152 -3.59 -11.51 -2.73
CA THR A 152 -3.27 -10.81 -1.49
C THR A 152 -2.38 -11.69 -0.62
N ALA A 153 -1.25 -11.15 -0.18
CA ALA A 153 -0.34 -11.82 0.74
C ALA A 153 -0.64 -11.40 2.17
N ILE A 154 -0.67 -12.37 3.09
CA ILE A 154 -0.96 -12.16 4.50
C ILE A 154 0.17 -12.76 5.34
N GLU A 155 0.69 -11.98 6.27
CA GLU A 155 1.74 -12.41 7.19
C GLU A 155 1.26 -13.60 8.03
N ASN A 156 2.11 -14.63 8.13
CA ASN A 156 1.84 -15.89 8.84
C ASN A 156 0.67 -16.74 8.30
N GLU A 157 0.18 -16.48 7.08
CA GLU A 157 -0.86 -17.32 6.47
C GLU A 157 -0.33 -18.74 6.18
N PRO A 158 -0.86 -19.79 6.83
CA PRO A 158 -0.30 -21.14 6.74
C PRO A 158 -0.28 -21.69 5.30
N GLY A 159 -1.27 -21.34 4.48
CA GLY A 159 -1.42 -21.81 3.10
C GLY A 159 -0.32 -21.36 2.14
N HIS A 160 0.38 -20.27 2.44
CA HIS A 160 1.41 -19.69 1.56
C HIS A 160 2.83 -19.76 2.12
N SER A 161 2.97 -20.21 3.38
CA SER A 161 4.24 -20.29 4.10
C SER A 161 5.28 -21.23 3.43
N LYS A 162 4.83 -22.25 2.67
CA LYS A 162 5.71 -23.27 2.07
C LYS A 162 5.94 -23.13 0.57
N SER A 163 4.93 -22.73 -0.20
CA SER A 163 5.03 -22.56 -1.66
C SER A 163 5.34 -21.13 -2.10
N GLY A 164 5.24 -20.15 -1.19
CA GLY A 164 5.35 -18.75 -1.52
C GLY A 164 4.11 -18.19 -2.24
N TYR A 165 4.20 -16.93 -2.64
CA TYR A 165 3.18 -16.19 -3.36
C TYR A 165 3.51 -16.12 -4.85
N SER A 166 2.51 -16.36 -5.68
CA SER A 166 2.63 -16.25 -7.14
C SER A 166 2.79 -14.78 -7.54
N VAL A 167 3.74 -14.53 -8.44
CA VAL A 167 3.96 -13.22 -9.07
C VAL A 167 3.65 -13.36 -10.54
N ILE A 168 2.77 -12.49 -11.03
CA ILE A 168 2.55 -12.25 -12.44
C ILE A 168 3.78 -11.54 -12.98
N VAL A 169 4.43 -12.14 -13.97
CA VAL A 169 5.67 -11.64 -14.61
C VAL A 169 5.45 -11.24 -16.07
N GLY A 170 4.22 -11.32 -16.57
CA GLY A 170 3.82 -10.91 -17.90
C GLY A 170 2.32 -11.10 -18.14
N GLY A 171 1.79 -10.46 -19.18
CA GLY A 171 0.38 -10.51 -19.56
C GLY A 171 -0.28 -9.13 -19.66
N VAL A 172 -1.60 -9.12 -19.83
CA VAL A 172 -2.40 -7.90 -20.03
C VAL A 172 -3.13 -7.53 -18.73
N LEU A 173 -2.82 -6.36 -18.17
CA LEU A 173 -3.38 -5.87 -16.90
C LEU A 173 -4.09 -4.52 -17.06
N TYR A 174 -5.16 -4.31 -16.29
CA TYR A 174 -5.78 -2.99 -16.13
C TYR A 174 -4.96 -2.16 -15.16
N GLU A 175 -4.25 -1.18 -15.69
CA GLU A 175 -3.28 -0.38 -14.95
C GLU A 175 -3.93 0.45 -13.84
N ASN A 176 -5.05 1.10 -14.14
CA ASN A 176 -5.80 1.92 -13.19
C ASN A 176 -6.48 1.14 -12.06
N LEU A 177 -6.45 -0.20 -12.12
CA LEU A 177 -6.95 -1.07 -11.06
C LEU A 177 -5.82 -1.61 -10.16
N LEU A 178 -4.55 -1.33 -10.48
CA LEU A 178 -3.42 -1.72 -9.66
C LEU A 178 -3.31 -0.82 -8.40
N PRO A 179 -2.91 -1.36 -7.24
CA PRO A 179 -2.71 -0.59 -6.02
C PRO A 179 -1.70 0.55 -6.15
N ASP A 180 -0.69 0.38 -7.01
CA ASP A 180 0.37 1.37 -7.25
C ASP A 180 -0.02 2.47 -8.24
N ALA A 181 -1.22 2.42 -8.81
CA ALA A 181 -1.69 3.43 -9.73
C ALA A 181 -1.98 4.75 -9.00
N THR A 182 -1.65 5.88 -9.64
CA THR A 182 -2.07 7.20 -9.16
C THR A 182 -3.59 7.26 -8.95
N ALA A 183 -4.03 8.04 -7.95
CA ALA A 183 -5.44 8.16 -7.63
C ALA A 183 -6.23 8.70 -8.85
N GLY A 184 -7.10 7.87 -9.41
CA GLY A 184 -7.97 8.21 -10.53
C GLY A 184 -8.64 6.96 -11.09
N ALA A 185 -9.95 6.83 -10.92
CA ALA A 185 -10.67 5.60 -11.25
C ALA A 185 -10.56 5.16 -12.73
N THR A 186 -10.23 6.09 -13.64
CA THR A 186 -10.17 5.86 -15.09
C THR A 186 -8.85 6.29 -15.75
N THR A 187 -7.93 6.89 -14.99
CA THR A 187 -6.68 7.46 -15.51
C THR A 187 -5.47 7.15 -14.63
N GLY A 188 -5.64 6.30 -13.62
CA GLY A 188 -4.54 5.88 -12.76
C GLY A 188 -3.45 5.19 -13.58
N THR A 189 -2.21 5.58 -13.34
CA THR A 189 -1.04 4.98 -13.95
C THR A 189 -0.02 4.60 -12.89
N ILE A 190 0.64 3.47 -13.06
CA ILE A 190 1.82 3.11 -12.27
C ILE A 190 3.02 3.96 -12.72
N SER A 191 4.07 4.03 -11.90
CA SER A 191 5.28 4.78 -12.23
C SER A 191 5.89 4.33 -13.57
N GLN A 192 6.36 5.30 -14.37
CA GLN A 192 7.09 5.01 -15.60
C GLN A 192 8.36 4.20 -15.34
N ASP A 193 9.00 4.38 -14.18
CA ASP A 193 10.16 3.59 -13.77
C ASP A 193 9.80 2.11 -13.67
N TYR A 194 8.64 1.78 -13.10
CA TYR A 194 8.18 0.39 -12.99
C TYR A 194 7.94 -0.21 -14.36
N LYS A 195 7.37 0.55 -15.30
CA LYS A 195 7.17 0.09 -16.68
C LYS A 195 8.49 -0.18 -17.39
N ASN A 196 9.47 0.71 -17.24
CA ASN A 196 10.81 0.55 -17.83
C ASN A 196 11.53 -0.68 -17.24
N GLU A 197 11.43 -0.86 -15.92
CA GLU A 197 11.97 -2.01 -15.20
C GLU A 197 11.33 -3.32 -15.69
N LEU A 198 10.00 -3.38 -15.78
CA LEU A 198 9.26 -4.54 -16.25
C LEU A 198 9.51 -4.86 -17.74
N ALA A 199 9.70 -3.84 -18.58
CA ALA A 199 10.08 -4.02 -19.98
C ALA A 199 11.50 -4.59 -20.13
N SER A 200 12.39 -4.26 -19.19
CA SER A 200 13.78 -4.72 -19.17
C SER A 200 13.94 -6.07 -18.46
N ALA A 201 13.02 -6.42 -17.57
CA ALA A 201 12.95 -7.68 -16.84
C ALA A 201 12.43 -8.82 -17.73
N THR A 202 13.04 -9.03 -18.90
CA THR A 202 12.85 -10.26 -19.68
C THR A 202 13.55 -11.42 -18.97
N ASN A 203 12.97 -11.89 -17.87
CA ASN A 203 13.33 -13.12 -17.16
C ASN A 203 12.90 -14.35 -17.99
N GLY A 204 13.44 -14.50 -19.20
CA GLY A 204 13.26 -15.70 -20.04
C GLY A 204 11.84 -16.00 -20.54
N ASN A 205 10.83 -15.19 -20.19
CA ASN A 205 9.45 -15.33 -20.64
C ASN A 205 9.15 -14.33 -21.77
N ALA A 206 8.70 -14.84 -22.92
CA ALA A 206 8.49 -14.07 -24.16
C ALA A 206 7.28 -13.11 -24.13
N VAL A 207 6.61 -12.96 -22.98
CA VAL A 207 5.41 -12.15 -22.82
C VAL A 207 5.71 -11.02 -21.84
N GLY A 208 6.01 -9.84 -22.37
CA GLY A 208 6.09 -8.61 -21.58
C GLY A 208 4.71 -8.20 -21.03
N PHE A 209 4.68 -7.10 -20.30
CA PHE A 209 3.43 -6.52 -19.84
C PHE A 209 2.81 -5.64 -20.92
N ALA A 210 1.49 -5.79 -21.09
CA ALA A 210 0.65 -4.80 -21.74
C ALA A 210 -0.30 -4.21 -20.69
N PHE A 211 -0.46 -2.89 -20.72
CA PHE A 211 -1.29 -2.16 -19.78
C PHE A 211 -2.48 -1.55 -20.52
N GLU A 212 -3.68 -1.84 -20.04
CA GLU A 212 -4.92 -1.26 -20.51
C GLU A 212 -5.56 -0.38 -19.43
N GLN A 213 -6.47 0.48 -19.84
CA GLN A 213 -7.25 1.30 -18.92
C GLN A 213 -8.65 0.71 -18.81
N TYR A 214 -9.05 0.32 -17.61
CA TYR A 214 -10.42 -0.09 -17.37
C TYR A 214 -11.35 1.11 -17.50
N GLN A 215 -12.33 1.00 -18.40
CA GLN A 215 -13.41 1.96 -18.56
C GLN A 215 -14.71 1.29 -18.11
N ASP A 216 -15.32 1.80 -17.03
CA ASP A 216 -16.65 1.34 -16.63
C ASP A 216 -17.70 1.97 -17.55
N ASN A 217 -18.04 1.26 -18.63
CA ASN A 217 -19.04 1.70 -19.60
C ASN A 217 -20.47 1.28 -19.22
N ARG A 218 -20.73 0.90 -17.96
CA ARG A 218 -22.08 0.62 -17.46
C ARG A 218 -22.80 1.95 -17.18
N SER A 219 -23.36 2.55 -18.23
CA SER A 219 -24.34 3.64 -18.15
C SER A 219 -25.68 3.16 -17.63
#